data_AF-A0AAW1K9C6-F1
#
_entry.id   AF-A0AAW1K9C6-F1
#
_cell.length_a   1.000
_cell.length_b   1.000
_cell.length_c   1.000
_cell.angle_alpha   90.00
_cell.angle_beta   90.00
_cell.angle_gamma   90.00
#
_symmetry.space_group_name_H-M   'P 1'
#
loop_
_entity.id
_entity.type
_entity.pdbx_description
1 polymer ?
#
loop_
_entity_poly.entity_id
_entity_poly.type
_entity_poly.pdbx_seq_one_letter_code
_entity_poly.pdbx_strand_id
1 'polypeptide(L)'
;MGIAFSNCCFLCGDKAESHDHIFFECEYSRKCVLLLSSWLGVQIPLRGTLGWWIRLRTRSLAMKQLLGLAIASLLYHLWWARNMARIESFVPLPRMLCNDSRHDILTRVRVCNFSIVCSRVRSWVDDLQKRVCI
;
A
#
# COMPACT_ATOMS: atom_id res chain seq x y z
N MET A 1 -19.76 28.86 10.20
CA MET A 1 -18.95 28.68 8.97
C MET A 1 -19.19 27.25 8.48
N GLY A 2 -20.09 27.07 7.51
CA GLY A 2 -20.33 25.78 6.89
C GLY A 2 -19.31 25.56 5.79
N ILE A 3 -18.38 24.62 5.98
CA ILE A 3 -17.38 24.29 4.95
C ILE A 3 -18.12 23.42 3.94
N ALA A 4 -18.44 23.98 2.78
CA ALA A 4 -18.93 23.20 1.64
C ALA A 4 -17.77 22.34 1.14
N PHE A 5 -17.59 21.15 1.72
CA PHE A 5 -16.66 20.18 1.18
C PHE A 5 -17.20 19.75 -0.17
N SER A 6 -16.42 19.93 -1.24
CA SER A 6 -16.72 19.24 -2.49
C SER A 6 -16.80 17.76 -2.17
N ASN A 7 -17.85 17.07 -2.62
CA ASN A 7 -17.91 15.62 -2.47
C ASN A 7 -16.78 14.89 -3.21
N CYS A 8 -15.96 15.61 -3.99
CA CYS A 8 -14.82 15.08 -4.73
C CYS A 8 -13.72 14.55 -3.80
N CYS A 9 -13.05 13.49 -4.24
CA CYS A 9 -11.94 12.85 -3.53
C CYS A 9 -10.76 13.80 -3.38
N PHE A 10 -10.27 13.96 -2.15
CA PHE A 10 -9.15 14.86 -1.85
C PHE A 10 -7.82 14.42 -2.48
N LEU A 11 -7.72 13.20 -2.99
CA LEU A 11 -6.49 12.68 -3.61
C LEU A 11 -6.43 12.91 -5.13
N CYS A 12 -7.55 12.72 -5.85
CA CYS A 12 -7.59 12.84 -7.30
C CYS A 12 -8.41 14.02 -7.82
N GLY A 13 -9.29 14.60 -6.99
CA GLY A 13 -10.18 15.71 -7.36
C GLY A 13 -11.31 15.38 -8.35
N ASP A 14 -11.35 14.16 -8.90
CA ASP A 14 -12.18 13.82 -10.07
C ASP A 14 -13.55 13.24 -9.73
N LYS A 15 -13.63 12.30 -8.77
CA LYS A 15 -14.87 11.58 -8.44
C LYS A 15 -15.27 11.78 -7.00
N ALA A 16 -16.54 11.51 -6.69
CA ALA A 16 -17.04 11.53 -5.33
C ALA A 16 -16.22 10.58 -4.43
N GLU A 17 -15.89 11.05 -3.24
CA GLU A 17 -15.15 10.27 -2.25
C GLU A 17 -16.02 9.14 -1.71
N SER A 18 -15.57 7.91 -1.90
CA SER A 18 -16.13 6.71 -1.28
C SER A 18 -14.98 5.78 -0.88
N HIS A 19 -15.24 4.83 0.01
CA HIS A 19 -14.24 3.81 0.35
C HIS A 19 -13.81 3.02 -0.90
N ASP A 20 -14.77 2.66 -1.76
CA ASP A 20 -14.47 1.96 -3.01
C ASP A 20 -13.62 2.82 -3.95
N HIS A 21 -13.91 4.12 -4.01
CA HIS A 21 -13.11 5.04 -4.80
C HIS A 21 -11.69 5.14 -4.26
N ILE A 22 -11.51 5.47 -2.97
CA ILE A 22 -10.18 5.65 -2.37
C ILE A 22 -9.33 4.40 -2.53
N PHE A 23 -9.89 3.20 -2.36
CA PHE A 23 -9.09 1.97 -2.35
C PHE A 23 -8.96 1.27 -3.71
N PHE A 24 -9.98 1.32 -4.57
CA PHE A 24 -10.01 0.50 -5.78
C PHE A 24 -10.06 1.29 -7.09
N GLU A 25 -10.57 2.53 -7.08
CA GLU A 25 -10.86 3.27 -8.33
C GLU A 25 -10.06 4.56 -8.50
N CYS A 26 -9.56 5.14 -7.42
CA CYS A 26 -8.83 6.39 -7.42
C CYS A 26 -7.52 6.25 -8.18
N GLU A 27 -7.27 7.16 -9.13
CA GLU A 27 -6.06 7.13 -9.96
C GLU A 27 -4.79 7.21 -9.09
N TYR A 28 -4.84 8.01 -8.03
CA TYR A 28 -3.79 8.12 -7.03
C TYR A 28 -3.46 6.75 -6.43
N SER A 29 -4.47 6.08 -5.88
CA SER A 29 -4.31 4.78 -5.23
C SER A 29 -3.89 3.68 -6.20
N ARG A 30 -4.40 3.71 -7.44
CA ARG A 30 -3.97 2.80 -8.52
C ARG A 30 -2.48 2.95 -8.79
N LYS A 31 -1.95 4.18 -8.88
CA LYS A 31 -0.52 4.42 -9.04
C LYS A 31 0.28 3.82 -7.88
N CYS A 32 -0.20 3.99 -6.65
CA CYS A 32 0.46 3.42 -5.47
C CYS A 32 0.47 1.88 -5.47
N VAL A 33 -0.66 1.24 -5.79
CA VAL A 33 -0.75 -0.22 -5.91
C VAL A 33 0.18 -0.73 -7.00
N LEU A 34 0.27 -0.05 -8.15
CA LEU A 34 1.19 -0.42 -9.24
C LEU A 34 2.66 -0.31 -8.82
N LEU A 35 3.04 0.78 -8.16
CA LEU A 35 4.40 0.99 -7.67
C LEU A 35 4.81 -0.03 -6.59
N LEU A 36 3.88 -0.40 -5.71
CA LEU A 36 4.12 -1.39 -4.67
C LEU A 36 4.14 -2.82 -5.23
N SER A 37 3.21 -3.16 -6.13
CA SER A 37 3.16 -4.47 -6.78
C SER A 37 4.39 -4.72 -7.66
N SER A 38 4.87 -3.70 -8.39
CA SER A 38 6.13 -3.72 -9.13
C SER A 38 7.33 -3.96 -8.21
N TRP A 39 7.37 -3.31 -7.05
CA TRP A 39 8.46 -3.49 -6.09
C TRP A 39 8.47 -4.90 -5.49
N LEU A 40 7.30 -5.39 -5.06
CA LEU A 40 7.10 -6.74 -4.53
C LEU A 40 7.34 -7.85 -5.56
N GLY A 41 7.20 -7.54 -6.85
CA GLY A 41 7.23 -8.54 -7.92
C GLY A 41 5.99 -9.44 -7.93
N VAL A 42 4.86 -8.96 -7.40
CA VAL A 42 3.60 -9.72 -7.28
C VAL A 42 2.48 -8.91 -7.90
N GLN A 43 1.69 -9.54 -8.76
CA GLN A 43 0.50 -8.90 -9.34
C GLN A 43 -0.60 -8.78 -8.29
N ILE A 44 -0.80 -7.56 -7.78
CA ILE A 44 -1.87 -7.23 -6.85
C ILE A 44 -3.06 -6.71 -7.69
N PRO A 45 -4.23 -7.36 -7.64
CA PRO A 45 -5.39 -6.86 -8.38
C PRO A 45 -5.88 -5.56 -7.75
N LEU A 46 -6.24 -4.61 -8.62
CA LEU A 46 -6.75 -3.29 -8.22
C LEU A 46 -8.17 -3.36 -7.63
N ARG A 47 -9.01 -4.28 -8.11
CA ARG A 47 -10.36 -4.51 -7.57
C ARG A 47 -10.35 -5.73 -6.66
N GLY A 48 -11.00 -5.60 -5.50
CA GLY A 48 -11.14 -6.71 -4.56
C GLY A 48 -9.81 -7.15 -3.93
N THR A 49 -8.81 -6.27 -3.84
CA THR A 49 -7.46 -6.53 -3.30
C THR A 49 -7.49 -7.23 -1.94
N LEU A 50 -8.39 -6.78 -1.07
CA LEU A 50 -8.61 -7.38 0.26
C LEU A 50 -9.09 -8.84 0.14
N GLY A 51 -10.11 -9.09 -0.69
CA GLY A 51 -10.63 -10.44 -0.92
C GLY A 51 -9.64 -11.34 -1.67
N TRP A 52 -8.81 -10.77 -2.55
CA TRP A 52 -7.76 -11.50 -3.25
C TRP A 52 -6.69 -12.00 -2.28
N TRP A 53 -6.20 -11.15 -1.38
CA TRP A 53 -5.21 -11.55 -0.38
C TRP A 53 -5.70 -12.67 0.53
N ILE A 54 -6.97 -12.58 0.99
CA ILE A 54 -7.58 -13.62 1.82
C ILE A 54 -7.60 -14.97 1.09
N ARG A 55 -7.99 -14.96 -0.19
CA ARG A 55 -8.14 -16.15 -1.04
C ARG A 55 -6.83 -16.61 -1.67
N LEU A 56 -5.75 -15.83 -1.57
CA LEU A 56 -4.48 -16.15 -2.20
C LEU A 56 -3.92 -17.46 -1.63
N ARG A 57 -3.82 -18.46 -2.51
CA ARG A 57 -3.22 -19.75 -2.18
C ARG A 57 -1.72 -19.66 -2.39
N THR A 58 -1.01 -19.39 -1.30
CA THR A 58 0.46 -19.36 -1.29
C THR A 58 1.00 -20.64 -0.65
N ARG A 59 2.19 -21.07 -1.09
CA ARG A 59 2.88 -22.24 -0.50
C ARG A 59 3.52 -21.95 0.86
N SER A 60 3.54 -20.69 1.31
CA SER A 60 4.15 -20.26 2.57
C SER A 60 3.23 -19.29 3.32
N LEU A 61 2.92 -19.63 4.58
CA LEU A 61 2.16 -18.75 5.47
C LEU A 61 2.88 -17.40 5.65
N ALA A 62 4.21 -17.43 5.75
CA ALA A 62 5.02 -16.22 5.88
C ALA A 62 4.93 -15.32 4.63
N MET A 63 4.86 -15.89 3.42
CA MET A 63 4.60 -15.10 2.20
C MET A 63 3.20 -14.48 2.22
N LYS A 64 2.19 -15.22 2.70
CA LYS A 64 0.83 -14.68 2.85
C LYS A 64 0.82 -13.49 3.81
N GLN A 65 1.51 -13.63 4.94
CA GLN A 65 1.60 -12.59 5.96
C GLN A 65 2.36 -11.36 5.47
N LEU A 66 3.46 -11.53 4.72
CA LEU A 66 4.20 -10.41 4.13
C LEU A 66 3.36 -9.64 3.09
N LEU A 67 2.60 -10.34 2.23
CA LEU A 67 1.66 -9.67 1.32
C LEU A 67 0.54 -8.94 2.08
N GLY A 68 0.06 -9.53 3.18
CA GLY A 68 -0.96 -8.90 4.03
C GLY A 68 -0.42 -7.64 4.70
N LEU A 69 0.82 -7.70 5.20
CA LEU A 69 1.54 -6.56 5.75
C LEU A 69 1.72 -5.45 4.71
N ALA A 70 2.09 -5.81 3.48
CA ALA A 70 2.27 -4.84 2.41
C ALA A 70 0.96 -4.13 2.03
N ILE A 71 -0.14 -4.89 1.94
CA ILE A 71 -1.47 -4.32 1.71
C ILE A 71 -1.88 -3.43 2.88
N ALA A 72 -1.71 -3.88 4.12
CA ALA A 72 -2.04 -3.11 5.31
C ALA A 72 -1.24 -1.79 5.39
N SER A 73 0.07 -1.84 5.10
CA SER A 73 0.92 -0.65 5.07
C SER A 73 0.48 0.33 3.99
N LEU A 74 0.15 -0.15 2.79
CA LEU A 74 -0.37 0.70 1.72
C LEU A 74 -1.69 1.38 2.10
N LEU A 75 -2.63 0.63 2.67
CA LEU A 75 -3.93 1.15 3.10
C LEU A 75 -3.76 2.23 4.19
N TYR A 76 -2.85 1.99 5.13
CA TYR A 76 -2.52 2.96 6.18
C TYR A 76 -1.98 4.25 5.58
N HIS A 77 -1.02 4.18 4.67
CA HIS A 77 -0.44 5.38 4.07
C HIS A 77 -1.43 6.10 3.15
N LEU A 78 -2.31 5.39 2.43
CA LEU A 78 -3.40 6.01 1.67
C LEU A 78 -4.37 6.78 2.57
N TRP A 79 -4.73 6.18 3.70
CA TRP A 79 -5.55 6.85 4.71
C TRP A 79 -4.84 8.10 5.26
N TRP A 80 -3.54 8.01 5.54
CA TRP A 80 -2.73 9.15 6.00
C TRP A 80 -2.67 10.26 4.94
N ALA A 81 -2.38 9.93 3.68
CA ALA A 81 -2.34 10.90 2.58
C ALA A 81 -3.67 11.61 2.38
N ARG A 82 -4.79 10.88 2.49
CA ARG A 82 -6.13 11.48 2.41
C ARG A 82 -6.37 12.46 3.56
N ASN A 83 -5.95 12.10 4.78
CA ASN A 83 -6.11 12.98 5.93
C ASN A 83 -5.23 14.23 5.82
N MET A 84 -3.99 14.10 5.32
CA MET A 84 -3.15 15.26 4.99
C MET A 84 -3.80 16.15 3.93
N ALA A 85 -4.33 15.56 2.87
CA ALA A 85 -5.03 16.31 1.84
C ALA A 85 -6.28 17.03 2.37
N ARG A 86 -6.96 16.45 3.36
CA ARG A 86 -8.14 17.04 3.98
C ARG A 86 -7.81 18.14 5.00
N ILE A 87 -6.76 17.96 5.80
CA ILE A 87 -6.42 18.86 6.92
C ILE A 87 -5.49 19.97 6.44
N GLU A 88 -4.42 19.60 5.74
CA GLU A 88 -3.33 20.48 5.32
C GLU A 88 -3.50 20.96 3.87
N SER A 89 -4.52 20.49 3.15
CA SER A 89 -4.70 20.73 1.71
C SER A 89 -3.49 20.31 0.87
N PHE A 90 -2.74 19.32 1.35
CA PHE A 90 -1.52 18.81 0.74
C PHE A 90 -1.67 17.35 0.31
N VAL A 91 -1.44 17.08 -0.98
CA VAL A 91 -1.47 15.71 -1.52
C VAL A 91 -0.02 15.22 -1.72
N PRO A 92 0.46 14.26 -0.93
CA PRO A 92 1.80 13.72 -1.10
C PRO A 92 1.93 12.99 -2.43
N LEU A 93 3.09 13.03 -3.08
CA LEU A 93 3.31 12.31 -4.34
C LEU A 93 3.21 10.79 -4.12
N PRO A 94 2.57 10.02 -5.04
CA PRO A 94 2.46 8.56 -4.95
C PRO A 94 3.80 7.84 -4.72
N ARG A 95 4.89 8.38 -5.30
CA ARG A 95 6.24 7.82 -5.16
C ARG A 95 6.77 7.94 -3.72
N MET A 96 6.55 9.09 -3.08
CA MET A 96 6.96 9.33 -1.69
C MET A 96 6.20 8.37 -0.76
N LEU A 97 4.88 8.32 -0.92
CA LEU A 97 4.02 7.42 -0.15
C LEU A 97 4.43 5.95 -0.29
N CYS A 98 4.74 5.51 -1.51
CA CYS A 98 5.21 4.15 -1.75
C CYS A 98 6.57 3.90 -1.11
N ASN A 99 7.45 4.89 -1.10
CA ASN A 99 8.76 4.76 -0.44
C ASN A 99 8.62 4.61 1.08
N ASP A 100 7.76 5.41 1.69
CA ASP A 100 7.45 5.31 3.12
C ASP A 100 6.80 3.97 3.45
N SER A 101 5.86 3.51 2.61
CA SER A 101 5.24 2.18 2.73
C SER A 101 6.28 1.07 2.65
N ARG A 102 7.25 1.15 1.73
CA ARG A 102 8.33 0.16 1.61
C ARG A 102 9.19 0.12 2.86
N HIS A 103 9.56 1.29 3.40
CA HIS A 103 10.36 1.38 4.61
C HIS A 103 9.61 0.82 5.83
N ASP A 104 8.33 1.13 5.98
CA ASP A 104 7.46 0.58 7.03
C ASP A 104 7.35 -0.96 6.91
N ILE A 105 7.13 -1.49 5.70
CA ILE A 105 7.09 -2.94 5.47
C ILE A 105 8.42 -3.59 5.88
N LEU A 106 9.56 -3.08 5.42
CA LEU A 106 10.87 -3.65 5.75
C LEU A 106 11.17 -3.59 7.24
N THR A 107 10.79 -2.49 7.90
CA THR A 107 10.95 -2.30 9.35
C THR A 107 10.10 -3.33 10.11
N ARG A 108 8.82 -3.47 9.74
CA ARG A 108 7.92 -4.43 10.37
C ARG A 108 8.33 -5.88 10.13
N VAL A 109 8.87 -6.20 8.96
CA VAL A 109 9.42 -7.53 8.67
C VAL A 109 10.57 -7.88 9.61
N ARG A 110 11.47 -6.91 9.87
CA ARG A 110 12.59 -7.08 10.80
C ARG A 110 12.10 -7.22 12.24
N VAL A 111 11.22 -6.32 12.70
CA VAL A 111 10.73 -6.29 14.09
C VAL A 111 9.85 -7.50 14.40
N CYS A 112 8.96 -7.90 13.48
CA CYS A 112 8.08 -9.05 13.67
C CYS A 112 8.75 -10.41 13.36
N ASN A 113 10.06 -10.43 13.09
CA ASN A 113 10.86 -11.63 12.87
C ASN A 113 10.34 -12.60 11.77
N PHE A 114 9.66 -12.06 10.74
CA PHE A 114 9.16 -12.87 9.61
C PHE A 114 10.27 -13.65 8.87
N SER A 115 11.50 -13.13 8.88
CA SER A 115 12.69 -13.71 8.25
C SER A 115 13.29 -14.92 8.99
N ILE A 116 12.85 -15.20 10.22
CA ILE A 116 13.20 -16.43 10.96
C ILE A 116 12.31 -17.60 10.50
N VAL A 117 11.09 -17.30 10.08
CA VAL A 117 10.05 -18.31 9.81
C VAL A 117 10.24 -19.04 8.48
N CYS A 118 10.92 -18.43 7.49
CA CYS A 118 11.14 -19.07 6.18
C CYS A 118 12.37 -18.52 5.44
N SER A 119 13.30 -19.40 5.04
CA SER A 119 14.50 -19.05 4.25
C SER A 119 14.18 -18.33 2.93
N ARG A 120 13.07 -18.71 2.29
CA ARG A 120 12.58 -18.10 1.05
C ARG A 120 12.01 -16.69 1.25
N VAL A 121 11.49 -16.40 2.44
CA VAL A 121 11.05 -15.03 2.79
C VAL A 121 12.25 -14.16 3.11
N ARG A 122 13.29 -14.70 3.75
CA ARG A 122 14.54 -13.98 3.99
C ARG A 122 15.19 -13.52 2.69
N SER A 123 15.41 -14.45 1.74
CA SER A 123 16.00 -14.10 0.44
C SER A 123 15.14 -13.10 -0.35
N TRP A 124 13.82 -13.21 -0.26
CA TRP A 124 12.92 -12.25 -0.89
C TRP A 124 13.01 -10.86 -0.25
N VAL A 125 13.08 -10.77 1.08
CA VAL A 125 13.25 -9.50 1.80
C VAL A 125 14.60 -8.86 1.50
N ASP A 126 15.66 -9.65 1.40
CA ASP A 126 16.99 -9.16 1.03
C ASP A 126 17.01 -8.59 -0.39
N ASP A 127 16.29 -9.21 -1.32
CA ASP A 127 16.08 -8.70 -2.68
C ASP A 127 15.27 -7.40 -2.69
N LEU A 128 14.20 -7.33 -1.89
CA LEU A 128 13.37 -6.13 -1.75
C LEU A 128 14.16 -4.94 -1.18
N GLN A 129 15.06 -5.18 -0.21
CA GLN A 129 15.94 -4.13 0.35
C GLN A 129 16.85 -3.52 -0.71
N LYS A 130 17.42 -4.34 -1.60
CA LYS A 130 18.29 -3.85 -2.69
C LYS A 130 17.54 -2.95 -3.67
N ARG A 131 16.24 -3.22 -3.90
CA ARG A 131 15.37 -2.45 -4.80
C ARG A 131 14.90 -1.10 -4.25
N VAL A 132 15.15 -0.80 -2.96
CA VAL A 132 14.83 0.52 -2.37
C VAL A 132 15.96 1.53 -2.59
N CYS A 133 17.19 1.07 -2.84
CA CYS A 133 18.38 1.91 -2.99
C CYS A 133 18.68 2.36 -4.44
N ILE A 134 17.74 2.22 -5.37
CA ILE A 134 17.87 2.62 -6.79
C ILE A 134 16.81 3.67 -7.12
#